data_AF-A0A2V7A0Z3-F1
#
_entry.id   AF-A0A2V7A0Z3-F1
#
_cell.length_a   1.000
_cell.length_b   1.000
_cell.length_c   1.000
_cell.angle_alpha   90.00
_cell.angle_beta   90.00
_cell.angle_gamma   90.00
#
_symmetry.space_group_name_H-M   'P 1'
#
loop_
_entity.id
_entity.type
_entity.pdbx_description
1 polymer ?
#
loop_
_entity_poly.entity_id
_entity_poly.type
_entity_poly.pdbx_seq_one_letter_code
_entity_poly.pdbx_strand_id
1 'polypeptide(L)' 'PEGFPGWIRLTLRDGRNLEARQPDGRGGAGRPLDPLSVVEKFRDNAGRAVAPAALARIERAALGIDALDDVGALMRLLHA' A
#
# COMPACT_ATOMS: atom_id res chain seq x y z
N PRO A 1 -16.72 16.66 -4.35
CA PRO A 1 -16.15 16.10 -5.59
C PRO A 1 -16.07 14.58 -5.51
N GLU A 2 -16.21 13.88 -6.65
CA GLU A 2 -16.22 12.41 -6.76
C GLU A 2 -14.78 11.81 -6.66
N GLY A 3 -13.74 12.63 -6.87
CA GLY A 3 -12.33 12.24 -6.74
C GLY A 3 -11.35 13.41 -6.89
N PHE A 4 -10.04 13.11 -6.83
CA PHE A 4 -8.92 14.04 -7.01
C PHE A 4 -7.99 13.55 -8.13
N PRO A 5 -8.34 13.79 -9.42
CA PRO A 5 -7.55 13.29 -10.54
C PRO A 5 -6.19 13.99 -10.63
N GLY A 6 -5.17 13.24 -11.02
CA GLY A 6 -3.86 13.78 -11.35
C GLY A 6 -3.81 14.25 -12.80
N TRP A 7 -3.33 15.47 -13.04
CA TRP A 7 -3.12 15.99 -14.38
C TRP A 7 -1.87 16.85 -14.43
N ILE A 8 -0.95 16.50 -15.33
CA ILE A 8 0.26 17.27 -15.59
C ILE A 8 0.30 17.63 -17.08
N ARG A 9 0.68 18.87 -17.35
CA ARG A 9 1.05 19.35 -18.68
C ARG A 9 2.42 20.01 -18.60
N LEU A 10 3.30 19.63 -19.50
CA LEU A 10 4.67 20.14 -19.62
C LEU A 10 4.83 20.84 -20.96
N THR A 11 5.43 22.02 -20.95
CA THR A 11 5.89 22.69 -22.18
C THR A 11 7.41 22.57 -22.25
N LEU A 12 7.91 21.95 -23.31
CA LEU A 12 9.33 21.74 -23.55
C LEU A 12 9.95 23.00 -24.18
N ARG A 13 11.29 23.14 -24.06
CA ARG A 13 12.03 24.28 -24.64
C ARG A 13 11.92 24.38 -26.16
N ASP A 14 11.69 23.25 -26.84
CA ASP A 14 11.45 23.20 -28.29
C ASP A 14 9.99 23.54 -28.67
N GLY A 15 9.17 23.95 -27.71
CA GLY A 15 7.78 24.35 -27.90
C GLY A 15 6.77 23.20 -27.87
N ARG A 16 7.19 21.93 -27.81
CA ARG A 16 6.25 20.80 -27.70
C ARG A 16 5.54 20.79 -26.36
N ASN A 17 4.28 20.35 -26.36
CA ASN A 17 3.52 20.09 -25.14
C ASN A 17 3.36 18.59 -24.92
N LEU A 18 3.69 18.12 -23.71
CA LEU A 18 3.40 16.77 -23.24
C LEU A 18 2.33 16.85 -22.18
N GLU A 19 1.35 15.96 -22.24
CA GLU A 19 0.24 15.94 -21.30
C GLU A 19 -0.03 14.52 -20.84
N ALA A 20 -0.25 14.34 -19.54
CA ALA A 20 -0.64 13.08 -18.94
C ALA A 20 -1.77 13.31 -17.93
N ARG A 21 -2.83 12.51 -18.07
CA ARG A 21 -3.97 12.50 -17.17
C ARG A 21 -4.06 11.15 -16.49
N GLN A 22 -4.27 11.17 -15.18
CA GLN A 22 -4.48 9.99 -14.36
C GLN A 22 -5.77 10.21 -13.56
N PRO A 23 -6.92 9.76 -14.08
CA PRO A 23 -8.20 9.94 -13.41
C PRO A 23 -8.22 9.23 -12.04
N ASP A 24 -7.61 8.05 -11.97
CA ASP A 24 -7.57 7.22 -10.76
C ASP A 24 -6.15 6.96 -10.27
N GLY A 25 -5.88 7.27 -9.01
CA GLY A 25 -4.62 6.92 -8.35
C GLY A 25 -4.48 5.40 -8.20
N ARG A 26 -3.25 4.89 -8.32
CA ARG A 26 -2.94 3.47 -8.04
C ARG A 26 -3.33 3.15 -6.59
N GLY A 27 -4.14 2.12 -6.40
CA GLY A 27 -4.73 1.72 -5.12
C GLY A 27 -6.15 2.25 -4.88
N GLY A 28 -6.68 3.13 -5.73
CA GLY A 28 -8.09 3.55 -5.70
C GLY A 28 -9.03 2.50 -6.29
N ALA A 29 -10.33 2.67 -6.10
CA ALA A 29 -11.34 1.73 -6.60
C ALA A 29 -11.30 1.53 -8.12
N GLY A 30 -11.06 2.59 -8.90
CA GLY A 30 -10.88 2.52 -10.36
C GLY A 30 -9.54 1.95 -10.82
N ARG A 31 -8.57 1.77 -9.91
CA ARG A 31 -7.23 1.24 -10.20
C ARG A 31 -6.64 0.51 -9.00
N PRO A 32 -7.21 -0.64 -8.60
CA PRO A 32 -6.80 -1.36 -7.40
C PRO A 32 -5.36 -1.87 -7.49
N LEU A 33 -4.76 -2.14 -6.33
CA LEU A 33 -3.48 -2.82 -6.25
C LEU A 33 -3.66 -4.33 -6.40
N ASP A 34 -2.66 -4.97 -6.98
CA ASP A 34 -2.49 -6.41 -6.83
C ASP A 34 -2.31 -6.76 -5.33
N PRO A 35 -2.97 -7.82 -4.81
CA PRO A 35 -2.86 -8.19 -3.41
C PRO A 35 -1.42 -8.43 -2.93
N LEU A 36 -0.53 -8.97 -3.78
CA LEU A 36 0.87 -9.18 -3.42
C LEU A 36 1.61 -7.85 -3.30
N SER A 37 1.30 -6.85 -4.14
CA SER A 37 1.84 -5.48 -3.98
C SER A 37 1.46 -4.85 -2.64
N VAL A 38 0.31 -5.21 -2.06
CA VAL A 38 -0.08 -4.74 -0.72
C VAL A 38 0.80 -5.40 0.35
N VAL A 39 1.05 -6.71 0.23
CA VAL A 39 1.93 -7.46 1.14
C VAL A 39 3.38 -6.98 1.05
N GLU A 40 3.89 -6.73 -0.14
CA GLU A 40 5.23 -6.15 -0.36
C GLU A 40 5.37 -4.79 0.32
N LYS A 41 4.41 -3.88 0.10
CA LYS A 41 4.37 -2.57 0.76
C LYS A 41 4.34 -2.71 2.29
N PHE A 42 3.58 -3.69 2.80
CA PHE A 42 3.56 -3.97 4.24
C PHE A 42 4.95 -4.37 4.75
N ARG A 43 5.62 -5.32 4.09
CA ARG A 43 6.98 -5.76 4.46
C ARG A 43 7.98 -4.60 4.43
N ASP A 44 7.95 -3.78 3.39
CA ASP A 44 8.83 -2.62 3.22
C ASP A 44 8.66 -1.56 4.33
N ASN A 45 7.43 -1.37 4.80
CA ASN A 45 7.14 -0.41 5.86
C ASN A 45 7.43 -1.00 7.24
N ALA A 46 6.88 -2.17 7.54
CA ALA A 46 6.99 -2.80 8.84
C ALA A 46 8.42 -3.26 9.15
N GLY A 47 9.18 -3.72 8.15
CA GLY A 47 10.58 -4.09 8.32
C GLY A 47 11.51 -2.95 8.77
N ARG A 48 11.04 -1.69 8.73
CA ARG A 48 11.75 -0.53 9.29
C ARG A 48 11.57 -0.39 10.80
N ALA A 49 10.56 -1.06 11.38
CA ALA A 49 10.15 -0.92 12.77
C ALA A 49 10.25 -2.22 13.57
N VAL A 50 10.19 -3.40 12.93
CA VAL A 50 10.21 -4.70 13.61
C VAL A 50 11.28 -5.63 13.07
N ALA A 51 11.74 -6.56 13.91
CA ALA A 51 12.69 -7.59 13.49
C ALA A 51 12.09 -8.53 12.43
N PRO A 52 12.90 -9.09 11.50
CA PRO A 52 12.40 -9.98 10.44
C PRO A 52 11.58 -11.18 10.95
N ALA A 53 11.96 -11.76 12.09
CA ALA A 53 11.23 -12.87 12.69
C ALA A 53 9.84 -12.46 13.21
N ALA A 54 9.70 -11.23 13.73
CA ALA A 54 8.42 -10.68 14.16
C ALA A 54 7.56 -10.31 12.94
N LEU A 55 8.16 -9.69 11.91
CA LEU A 55 7.49 -9.31 10.66
C LEU A 55 6.70 -10.48 10.04
N ALA A 56 7.35 -11.63 9.89
CA ALA A 56 6.72 -12.80 9.29
C ALA A 56 5.54 -13.34 10.14
N ARG A 57 5.61 -13.20 11.47
CA ARG A 57 4.51 -13.60 12.38
C ARG A 57 3.33 -12.64 12.29
N ILE A 58 3.62 -11.34 12.26
CA ILE A 58 2.60 -10.28 12.12
C ILE A 58 1.89 -10.42 10.78
N GLU A 59 2.63 -10.62 9.69
CA GLU A 59 2.07 -10.80 8.35
C GLU A 59 1.08 -11.97 8.30
N ARG A 60 1.48 -13.14 8.81
CA ARG A 60 0.61 -14.32 8.86
C ARG A 60 -0.65 -14.09 9.69
N ALA A 61 -0.50 -13.47 10.87
CA ALA A 61 -1.64 -13.18 11.74
C ALA A 61 -2.60 -12.16 11.14
N ALA A 62 -2.09 -11.17 10.40
CA ALA A 62 -2.92 -10.17 9.72
C ALA A 62 -3.66 -10.74 8.50
N LEU A 63 -3.01 -11.60 7.71
CA LEU A 63 -3.63 -12.23 6.54
C LEU A 63 -4.68 -13.29 6.90
N GLY A 64 -4.57 -13.92 8.08
CA GLY A 64 -5.54 -14.89 8.61
C GLY A 64 -6.34 -14.35 9.80
N ILE A 65 -6.62 -13.05 9.83
CA ILE A 65 -7.26 -12.39 10.98
C ILE A 65 -8.66 -12.96 11.29
N ASP A 66 -9.37 -13.43 10.26
CA ASP A 66 -10.68 -14.07 10.34
C ASP A 66 -10.66 -15.45 11.00
N ALA A 67 -9.48 -16.08 11.07
CA ALA A 67 -9.27 -17.37 11.73
C ALA A 67 -8.68 -17.25 13.15
N LEU A 68 -8.54 -16.04 13.69
CA LEU A 68 -8.03 -15.84 15.04
C LEU A 68 -9.15 -15.96 16.08
N ASP A 69 -8.92 -16.76 17.12
CA ASP A 69 -9.81 -16.82 18.29
C ASP A 69 -9.77 -15.54 19.14
N ASP A 70 -8.63 -14.84 19.12
CA ASP A 70 -8.39 -13.59 19.85
C ASP A 70 -7.59 -12.60 18.98
N VAL A 71 -8.22 -11.50 18.56
CA VAL A 71 -7.54 -10.42 17.81
C VAL A 71 -6.42 -9.74 18.63
N GLY A 72 -6.48 -9.82 19.96
CA GLY A 72 -5.41 -9.36 20.84
C GLY A 72 -4.09 -10.11 20.62
N ALA A 73 -4.12 -11.32 20.07
CA ALA A 73 -2.91 -12.06 19.70
C ALA A 73 -2.07 -11.31 18.67
N LEU A 74 -2.70 -10.63 17.70
CA LEU A 74 -2.00 -9.78 16.73
C LEU A 74 -1.31 -8.59 17.42
N MET A 75 -2.00 -7.93 18.36
CA MET A 75 -1.45 -6.77 19.06
C MET A 75 -0.23 -7.11 19.92
N ARG A 76 -0.21 -8.30 20.54
CA ARG A 76 0.95 -8.77 21.30
C ARG A 76 2.20 -8.97 20.42
N LEU A 77 2.03 -9.31 19.14
CA LEU A 77 3.15 -9.44 18.20
C LEU A 77 3.80 -8.09 17.85
N LEU A 78 3.07 -6.98 17.98
CA LEU A 78 3.55 -5.63 17.67
C LEU A 78 4.38 -5.00 18.79
N HIS A 79 4.31 -5.57 20.00
CA HIS A 79 4.99 -5.07 21.20
C HIS A 79 6.11 -6.00 21.69
N ALA A 80 6.39 -7.07 20.94
CA ALA A 80 7.37 -8.11 21.27
C ALA A 80 8.73 -7.90 20.62
#